data_AF-A0A7J4FSS0-F1
#
_entry.id   AF-A0A7J4FSS0-F1
#
_cell.length_a   1.000
_cell.length_b   1.000
_cell.length_c   1.000
_cell.angle_alpha   90.00
_cell.angle_beta   90.00
_cell.angle_gamma   90.00
#
_symmetry.space_group_name_H-M   'P 1'
#
loop_
_entity.id
_entity.type
_entity.pdbx_description
1 polymer ?
#
loop_
_entity_poly.entity_id
_entity_poly.type
_entity_poly.pdbx_seq_one_letter_code
_entity_poly.pdbx_strand_id
1 'polypeptide(L)'
;MNRVPADPKERITNWTMLLNMVKDDFESGGLTDWGEFAGGCRGYSIAEGTEQEIFMALSKYVPYVKFEVYPILSMSQIEETMKALPQA
;
A
#
# COMPACT_ATOMS: atom_id res chain seq x y z
N MET A 1 -4.43 -0.68 -14.08
CA MET A 1 -4.88 -1.96 -14.66
C MET A 1 -6.26 -1.73 -15.27
N ASN A 2 -6.45 -1.95 -16.58
CA ASN A 2 -7.64 -1.48 -17.31
C ASN A 2 -8.81 -2.48 -17.41
N ARG A 3 -8.70 -3.67 -16.80
CA ARG A 3 -9.83 -4.61 -16.60
C ARG A 3 -9.40 -5.77 -15.71
N VAL A 4 -10.31 -6.21 -14.84
CA VAL A 4 -10.22 -7.51 -14.17
C VAL A 4 -10.44 -8.60 -15.22
N PRO A 5 -9.65 -9.70 -15.22
CA PRO A 5 -9.87 -10.81 -16.15
C PRO A 5 -11.30 -11.34 -16.11
N ALA A 6 -11.88 -11.58 -17.30
CA ALA A 6 -13.21 -12.16 -17.43
C ALA A 6 -13.22 -13.65 -17.09
N ASP A 7 -12.13 -14.37 -17.37
CA ASP A 7 -11.95 -15.76 -16.97
C ASP A 7 -11.75 -15.86 -15.44
N PRO A 8 -12.60 -16.61 -14.72
CA PRO A 8 -12.45 -16.82 -13.29
C PRO A 8 -11.13 -17.48 -12.89
N LYS A 9 -10.58 -18.39 -13.73
CA LYS A 9 -9.32 -19.07 -13.41
C LYS A 9 -8.15 -18.10 -13.48
N GLU A 10 -8.04 -17.33 -14.56
CA GLU A 10 -7.04 -16.26 -14.69
C GLU A 10 -7.14 -15.26 -13.53
N ARG A 11 -8.36 -14.89 -13.11
CA ARG A 11 -8.58 -14.01 -11.95
C ARG A 11 -8.02 -14.60 -10.67
N ILE A 12 -8.34 -15.86 -10.36
CA ILE A 12 -7.84 -16.56 -9.15
C ILE A 12 -6.32 -16.67 -9.19
N THR A 13 -5.73 -17.01 -10.34
CA THR A 13 -4.27 -17.11 -10.49
C THR A 13 -3.59 -15.78 -10.19
N ASN A 14 -4.03 -14.69 -10.83
CA ASN A 14 -3.44 -13.36 -10.64
C ASN A 14 -3.61 -12.88 -9.18
N TRP A 15 -4.78 -13.14 -8.59
CA TRP A 15 -5.04 -12.79 -7.20
C TRP A 15 -4.18 -13.58 -6.22
N THR A 16 -3.99 -14.87 -6.47
CA THR A 16 -3.14 -15.73 -5.63
C THR A 16 -1.68 -15.27 -5.68
N MET A 17 -1.17 -14.90 -6.87
CA MET A 17 0.18 -14.35 -7.01
C MET A 17 0.34 -13.04 -6.23
N LEU A 18 -0.62 -12.12 -6.34
CA LEU A 18 -0.63 -10.88 -5.56
C LEU A 18 -0.61 -11.16 -4.05
N LEU A 19 -1.48 -12.05 -3.56
CA LEU A 19 -1.56 -12.37 -2.14
C LEU A 19 -0.29 -13.01 -1.60
N ASN A 20 0.42 -13.82 -2.39
CA ASN A 20 1.70 -14.39 -1.97
C ASN A 20 2.75 -13.28 -1.78
N MET A 21 2.83 -12.32 -2.71
CA MET A 21 3.75 -11.18 -2.57
C MET A 21 3.43 -10.32 -1.34
N VAL A 22 2.14 -10.10 -1.07
CA VAL A 22 1.68 -9.36 0.13
C VAL A 22 2.08 -10.09 1.41
N LYS A 23 1.93 -11.42 1.45
CA LYS A 23 2.37 -12.24 2.61
C LYS A 23 3.87 -12.12 2.85
N ASP A 24 4.68 -12.20 1.80
CA ASP A 24 6.13 -12.06 1.91
C ASP A 24 6.52 -10.68 2.49
N ASP A 25 5.79 -9.62 2.15
CA ASP A 25 6.03 -8.29 2.70
C ASP A 25 5.58 -8.14 4.16
N PHE A 26 4.51 -8.83 4.57
CA PHE A 26 4.17 -8.89 6.00
C PHE A 26 5.24 -9.63 6.79
N GLU A 27 5.67 -10.79 6.31
CA GLU A 27 6.64 -11.64 7.02
C GLU A 27 8.03 -10.98 7.13
N SER A 28 8.41 -10.19 6.12
CA SER A 28 9.66 -9.40 6.15
C SER A 28 9.54 -8.05 6.87
N GLY A 29 8.35 -7.66 7.32
CA GLY A 29 8.10 -6.40 8.02
C GLY A 29 7.99 -5.17 7.11
N GLY A 30 7.85 -5.35 5.79
CA GLY A 30 7.64 -4.28 4.82
C GLY A 30 6.22 -3.70 4.82
N LEU A 31 5.23 -4.43 5.34
CA LEU A 31 3.86 -3.97 5.54
C LEU A 31 3.44 -4.08 7.00
N THR A 32 2.78 -3.05 7.51
CA THR A 32 2.20 -3.02 8.87
C THR A 32 0.71 -3.32 8.87
N ASP A 33 0.02 -2.96 7.78
CA ASP A 33 -1.39 -3.32 7.55
C ASP A 33 -1.69 -3.43 6.06
N TRP A 34 -2.72 -4.20 5.70
CA TRP A 34 -3.19 -4.40 4.33
C TRP A 34 -4.63 -4.86 4.35
N GLY A 35 -5.45 -4.30 3.47
CA GLY A 35 -6.84 -4.73 3.35
C GLY A 35 -7.44 -4.42 1.99
N GLU A 36 -8.39 -5.24 1.60
CA GLU A 36 -9.27 -5.00 0.45
C GLU A 36 -10.64 -4.54 0.95
N PHE A 37 -11.22 -3.53 0.28
CA PHE A 37 -12.59 -3.13 0.53
C PHE A 37 -13.55 -4.22 0.06
N ALA A 38 -14.67 -4.41 0.74
CA ALA A 38 -15.63 -5.49 0.43
C ALA A 38 -16.20 -5.45 -1.00
N GLY A 39 -16.15 -4.30 -1.68
CA GLY A 39 -16.51 -4.16 -3.10
C GLY A 39 -15.46 -4.71 -4.09
N GLY A 40 -14.30 -5.13 -3.58
CA GLY A 40 -13.19 -5.68 -4.34
C GLY A 40 -12.39 -4.65 -5.14
N CYS A 41 -11.22 -5.07 -5.62
CA CYS A 41 -10.33 -4.35 -6.55
C CYS A 41 -9.84 -2.97 -6.07
N ARG A 42 -10.07 -2.65 -4.80
CA ARG A 42 -9.64 -1.43 -4.12
C ARG A 42 -9.35 -1.78 -2.68
N GLY A 43 -8.39 -1.08 -2.10
CA GLY A 43 -7.95 -1.38 -0.75
C GLY A 43 -6.97 -0.34 -0.26
N TYR A 44 -6.24 -0.73 0.78
CA TYR A 44 -5.21 0.08 1.39
C TYR A 44 -4.06 -0.82 1.85
N SER A 45 -2.91 -0.20 2.05
CA SER A 45 -1.76 -0.80 2.70
C SER A 45 -1.04 0.28 3.49
N ILE A 46 -0.49 -0.08 4.64
CA ILE A 46 0.35 0.80 5.46
C ILE A 46 1.75 0.19 5.49
N ALA A 47 2.75 1.04 5.25
CA ALA A 47 4.17 0.72 5.27
C ALA A 47 4.94 1.91 5.84
N GLU A 48 6.06 1.63 6.48
CA GLU A 48 6.96 2.64 7.02
C GLU A 48 8.27 2.63 6.24
N GLY A 49 8.78 3.81 5.90
CA GLY A 49 10.01 3.96 5.15
C GLY A 49 10.12 5.30 4.45
N THR A 50 11.28 5.54 3.84
CA THR A 50 11.52 6.68 2.96
C THR A 50 10.75 6.54 1.65
N GLU A 51 10.52 7.66 0.94
CA GLU A 51 9.87 7.63 -0.38
C GLU A 51 10.54 6.66 -1.37
N GLN A 52 11.87 6.55 -1.31
CA GLN A 52 12.64 5.65 -2.16
C GLN A 52 12.42 4.17 -1.80
N GLU A 53 12.43 3.82 -0.51
CA GLU A 53 12.15 2.46 -0.04
C GLU A 53 10.72 2.04 -0.40
N ILE A 54 9.76 2.93 -0.19
CA ILE A 54 8.36 2.71 -0.58
C ILE A 54 8.25 2.51 -2.10
N PHE A 55 8.87 3.36 -2.92
CA PHE A 55 8.84 3.20 -4.37
C PHE A 55 9.42 1.86 -4.83
N MET A 56 10.53 1.43 -4.23
CA MET A 56 11.16 0.13 -4.52
C MET A 56 10.24 -1.03 -4.13
N ALA A 57 9.60 -0.96 -2.95
CA ALA A 57 8.66 -1.98 -2.49
C ALA A 57 7.40 -2.06 -3.38
N LEU A 58 6.89 -0.93 -3.86
CA LEU A 58 5.71 -0.88 -4.72
C LEU A 58 5.99 -1.33 -6.17
N SER A 59 7.24 -1.20 -6.64
CA SER A 59 7.61 -1.47 -8.04
C SER A 59 7.30 -2.91 -8.49
N LYS A 60 7.44 -3.89 -7.60
CA LYS A 60 7.10 -5.30 -7.92
C LYS A 60 5.60 -5.52 -8.14
N TYR A 61 4.75 -4.67 -7.57
CA TYR A 61 3.30 -4.78 -7.68
C TYR A 61 2.71 -4.05 -8.88
N VAL A 62 3.49 -3.25 -9.63
CA VAL A 62 3.03 -2.45 -10.78
C VAL A 62 2.21 -3.25 -11.82
N PRO A 63 2.50 -4.54 -12.11
CA PRO A 63 1.66 -5.34 -13.00
C PRO A 63 0.25 -5.60 -12.43
N TYR A 64 0.11 -5.61 -11.10
CA TYR A 64 -1.07 -6.07 -10.38
C TYR A 64 -1.89 -4.93 -9.75
N VAL A 65 -1.27 -3.79 -9.45
CA VAL A 65 -1.89 -2.74 -8.65
C VAL A 65 -1.54 -1.37 -9.22
N LYS A 66 -2.53 -0.47 -9.22
CA LYS A 66 -2.30 0.96 -9.44
C LYS A 66 -2.30 1.63 -8.07
N PHE A 67 -1.21 2.30 -7.73
CA PHE A 67 -1.05 2.94 -6.43
C PHE A 67 -1.36 4.43 -6.48
N GLU A 68 -1.93 4.92 -5.37
CA GLU A 68 -1.90 6.32 -4.95
C GLU A 68 -1.25 6.30 -3.57
N VAL A 69 -0.18 7.09 -3.40
CA VAL A 69 0.64 7.08 -2.18
C VAL A 69 0.38 8.37 -1.40
N TYR A 70 0.03 8.24 -0.13
CA TYR A 70 -0.24 9.34 0.78
C TYR A 70 0.75 9.29 1.94
N PRO A 71 1.69 10.24 2.04
CA PRO A 71 2.55 10.36 3.21
C PRO A 71 1.71 10.61 4.46
N ILE A 72 2.01 9.91 5.55
CA ILE A 72 1.30 10.02 6.82
C ILE A 72 2.25 10.65 7.84
N LEU A 73 1.79 11.71 8.51
CA LEU A 73 2.50 12.27 9.65
C LEU A 73 2.09 11.54 10.93
N SER A 74 3.07 11.21 11.76
CA SER A 74 2.81 10.71 13.11
C SER A 74 2.23 11.82 13.99
N MET A 75 1.60 11.41 15.11
CA MET A 75 1.11 12.36 16.11
C MET A 75 2.22 13.29 16.62
N SER A 76 3.43 12.77 16.86
CA SER A 76 4.56 13.57 17.33
C SER A 76 5.02 14.60 16.29
N GLN A 77 5.04 14.24 15.00
CA GLN A 77 5.36 15.18 13.92
C GLN A 77 4.31 16.28 13.80
N ILE A 78 3.03 15.94 13.99
CA ILE A 78 1.95 16.93 14.01
C ILE A 78 2.13 17.87 15.22
N GLU A 79 2.38 17.34 16.42
CA GLU A 79 2.61 18.15 17.62
C GLU A 79 3.79 19.13 17.46
N GLU A 80 4.90 18.66 16.89
CA GLU A 80 6.07 19.50 16.61
C GLU A 80 5.72 20.61 15.62
N THR A 81 5.01 20.26 14.54
CA THR A 81 4.54 21.22 13.52
C THR A 81 3.66 22.30 14.15
N MET A 82 2.72 21.91 15.02
CA MET A 82 1.81 22.86 15.68
C MET A 82 2.53 23.79 16.66
N LYS A 83 3.58 23.32 17.36
CA LYS A 83 4.40 24.16 18.26
C LYS A 83 5.24 25.19 17.50
N ALA A 84 5.60 24.91 16.25
CA ALA A 84 6.38 25.80 15.41
C ALA A 84 5.56 26.90 14.72
N LEU A 85 4.23 26.82 14.75
CA LEU A 85 3.37 27.86 14.19
C LEU A 85 3.51 29.16 14.99
N PRO A 86 3.59 30.33 14.33
CA PRO A 86 3.54 31.62 15.01
C PRO A 86 2.25 31.71 15.84
N GLN A 87 2.37 32.02 17.12
CA GLN A 87 1.21 32.35 17.94
C GLN A 87 0.83 33.80 17.63
N ALA A 88 -0.45 34.01 17.28
CA ALA A 88 -1.03 35.33 17.00
C ALA A 88 -1.05 36.22 18.26
#